data_AF-A0AA42YU24-F1
#
_entry.id   AF-A0AA42YU24-F1
#
_cell.length_a   1.000
_cell.length_b   1.000
_cell.length_c   1.000
_cell.angle_alpha   90.00
_cell.angle_beta   90.00
_cell.angle_gamma   90.00
#
_symmetry.space_group_name_H-M   'P 1'
#
loop_
_entity.id
_entity.type
_entity.pdbx_description
1 polymer ?
#
loop_
_entity_poly.entity_id
_entity_poly.type
_entity_poly.pdbx_seq_one_letter_code
_entity_poly.pdbx_strand_id
1 'polypeptide(L)'
;MGKTWWIAVLAIALGTTGSIASADYEGVTPGSDNPPPRADEIPADALMLTWPGFVMRKEGRSCFFIQTSKPVEVATKKSAGRFELVMRKTQVFLSNSYRPLETQYFSTPVTRATVQQRGQNDVVMVFEMRDDVTPTIKQEKGKDGFNYVFVEFDPRP
;
A
#
# COMPACT_ATOMS: atom_id res chain seq x y z
N MET A 1 -19.24 -42.72 -36.64
CA MET A 1 -17.78 -42.80 -36.39
C MET A 1 -17.15 -41.60 -37.09
N GLY A 2 -16.96 -40.43 -36.49
CA GLY A 2 -16.30 -40.12 -35.22
C GLY A 2 -14.99 -39.39 -35.55
N LYS A 3 -15.07 -38.12 -35.99
CA LYS A 3 -13.92 -37.32 -36.41
C LYS A 3 -13.13 -36.85 -35.18
N THR A 4 -11.93 -37.39 -35.00
CA THR A 4 -10.98 -37.00 -33.94
C THR A 4 -10.33 -35.67 -34.28
N TRP A 5 -10.57 -34.66 -33.44
CA TRP A 5 -9.81 -33.41 -33.41
C TRP A 5 -8.59 -33.58 -32.52
N TRP A 6 -7.40 -33.23 -33.04
CA TRP A 6 -6.21 -33.01 -32.22
C TRP A 6 -6.02 -31.51 -32.06
N ILE A 7 -6.14 -31.04 -30.82
CA ILE A 7 -5.88 -29.67 -30.41
C ILE A 7 -4.37 -29.47 -30.33
N ALA A 8 -3.84 -28.50 -31.08
CA ALA A 8 -2.50 -27.99 -30.87
C ALA A 8 -2.52 -27.05 -29.66
N VAL A 9 -1.77 -27.37 -28.61
CA VAL A 9 -1.46 -26.42 -27.53
C VAL A 9 -0.09 -25.82 -27.83
N LEU A 10 -0.11 -24.57 -28.28
CA LEU A 10 1.07 -23.73 -28.43
C LEU A 10 1.48 -23.22 -27.05
N ALA A 11 2.73 -23.45 -26.68
CA ALA A 11 3.39 -22.87 -25.50
C ALA A 11 3.76 -21.39 -25.75
N ILE A 12 4.28 -20.74 -24.69
CA ILE A 12 4.91 -19.40 -24.59
C ILE A 12 3.93 -18.36 -24.00
N ALA A 13 4.23 -17.59 -22.95
CA ALA A 13 5.48 -17.28 -22.28
C ALA A 13 5.30 -17.23 -20.75
N LEU A 14 6.35 -17.60 -20.02
CA LEU A 14 6.58 -17.14 -18.65
C LEU A 14 6.55 -15.60 -18.67
N GLY A 15 5.51 -15.03 -18.05
CA GLY A 15 5.45 -13.60 -17.81
C GLY A 15 6.67 -13.20 -17.00
N THR A 16 7.54 -12.44 -17.63
CA THR A 16 8.68 -11.77 -17.01
C THR A 16 8.18 -10.99 -15.81
N THR A 17 8.70 -11.32 -14.62
CA THR A 17 8.63 -10.44 -13.46
C THR A 17 9.34 -9.16 -13.81
N GLY A 18 8.59 -8.19 -14.34
CA GLY A 18 9.07 -6.83 -14.54
C GLY A 18 9.36 -6.23 -13.17
N SER A 19 10.63 -6.30 -12.75
CA SER A 19 11.17 -5.33 -11.81
C SER A 19 10.95 -3.95 -12.43
N ILE A 20 9.95 -3.24 -11.93
CA ILE A 20 9.77 -1.83 -12.27
C ILE A 20 10.94 -1.09 -11.63
N ALA A 21 11.94 -0.76 -12.45
CA ALA A 21 13.05 0.07 -12.06
C ALA A 21 12.51 1.37 -11.44
N SER A 22 12.69 1.49 -10.13
CA SER A 22 12.39 2.71 -9.38
C SER A 22 13.28 3.82 -9.92
N ALA A 23 12.70 4.97 -10.23
CA ALA A 23 13.47 6.21 -10.18
C ALA A 23 14.10 6.30 -8.79
N ASP A 24 15.36 6.72 -8.69
CA ASP A 24 16.11 6.76 -7.44
C ASP A 24 15.34 7.56 -6.38
N TYR A 25 14.69 6.83 -5.48
CA TYR A 25 13.91 7.34 -4.37
C TYR A 25 14.79 7.22 -3.13
N GLU A 26 15.23 8.36 -2.60
CA GLU A 26 16.08 8.41 -1.40
C GLU A 26 15.32 8.21 -0.07
N GLY A 27 14.01 7.94 -0.12
CA GLY A 27 13.21 7.61 1.06
C GLY A 27 13.27 6.13 1.42
N VAL A 28 12.54 5.73 2.47
CA VAL A 28 12.50 4.32 2.89
C VAL A 28 11.83 3.49 1.82
N THR A 29 12.63 2.66 1.15
CA THR A 29 12.13 1.63 0.24
C THR A 29 11.51 0.51 1.08
N PRO A 30 10.22 0.19 0.90
CA PRO A 30 9.57 -0.93 1.57
C PRO A 30 10.37 -2.23 1.41
N GLY A 31 10.64 -2.92 2.51
CA GLY A 31 11.41 -4.17 2.51
C GLY A 31 12.93 -4.03 2.32
N SER A 32 13.48 -2.82 2.47
CA SER A 32 14.93 -2.58 2.65
C SER A 32 15.39 -2.93 4.08
N ASP A 33 16.70 -2.96 4.31
CA ASP A 33 17.30 -3.27 5.63
C ASP A 33 17.15 -2.15 6.68
N ASN A 34 16.15 -1.26 6.52
CA ASN A 34 15.89 -0.16 7.44
C ASN A 34 14.59 -0.42 8.22
N PRO A 35 14.67 -1.03 9.42
CA PRO A 35 13.48 -1.35 10.21
C PRO A 35 12.78 -0.07 10.71
N PRO A 36 11.49 -0.15 11.08
CA PRO A 36 10.82 0.97 11.72
C PRO A 36 11.51 1.32 13.04
N PRO A 37 11.45 2.60 13.48
CA PRO A 37 12.00 3.00 14.77
C PRO A 37 11.39 2.15 15.90
N ARG A 38 12.23 1.71 16.85
CA ARG A 38 11.82 0.90 18.03
C ARG A 38 11.15 -0.43 17.65
N ALA A 39 11.56 -1.04 16.54
CA ALA A 39 11.01 -2.31 16.06
C ALA A 39 11.05 -3.45 17.11
N ASP A 40 12.07 -3.46 17.96
CA ASP A 40 12.28 -4.41 19.05
C ASP A 40 11.25 -4.29 20.18
N GLU A 41 10.57 -3.16 20.29
CA GLU A 41 9.54 -2.92 21.31
C GLU A 41 8.12 -3.31 20.84
N ILE A 42 7.97 -3.79 19.61
CA ILE A 42 6.68 -4.22 19.06
C ILE A 42 6.27 -5.54 19.73
N PRO A 43 5.11 -5.60 20.42
CA PRO A 43 4.65 -6.85 21.02
C PRO A 43 4.40 -7.94 19.97
N ALA A 44 4.94 -9.14 20.19
CA ALA A 44 4.90 -10.24 19.24
C ALA A 44 3.46 -10.72 18.93
N ASP A 45 2.52 -10.54 19.85
CA ASP A 45 1.11 -10.91 19.70
C ASP A 45 0.25 -9.79 19.09
N ALA A 46 0.73 -8.54 19.07
CA ALA A 46 -0.02 -7.39 18.58
C ALA A 46 0.06 -7.19 17.05
N LEU A 47 -1.07 -6.79 16.46
CA LEU A 47 -1.15 -6.27 15.08
C LEU A 47 -1.05 -4.74 15.11
N MET A 48 0.09 -4.24 14.65
CA MET A 48 0.45 -2.83 14.77
C MET A 48 0.76 -2.23 13.40
N LEU A 49 0.21 -1.05 13.10
CA LEU A 49 0.69 -0.15 12.06
C LEU A 49 1.97 0.51 12.56
N THR A 50 3.09 0.19 11.93
CA THR A 50 4.41 0.65 12.33
C THR A 50 4.79 1.91 11.56
N TRP A 51 4.51 1.96 10.26
CA TRP A 51 4.95 3.07 9.41
C TRP A 51 4.02 3.29 8.20
N PRO A 52 3.41 4.48 8.04
CA PRO A 52 2.81 4.93 6.79
C PRO A 52 3.79 5.75 5.94
N GLY A 53 3.92 5.45 4.65
CA GLY A 53 4.82 6.14 3.75
C GLY A 53 4.22 6.45 2.38
N PHE A 54 4.92 7.29 1.62
CA PHE A 54 4.52 7.77 0.30
C PHE A 54 5.72 7.81 -0.64
N VAL A 55 5.49 7.35 -1.87
CA VAL A 55 6.43 7.42 -2.99
C VAL A 55 5.70 8.02 -4.18
N MET A 56 6.18 9.17 -4.69
CA MET A 56 5.78 9.65 -6.00
C MET A 56 6.49 8.80 -7.06
N ARG A 57 5.75 8.32 -8.06
CA ARG A 57 6.29 7.63 -9.23
C ARG A 57 6.23 8.55 -10.44
N LYS A 58 6.85 8.12 -11.54
CA LYS A 58 6.83 8.86 -12.81
C LYS A 58 5.39 9.10 -13.26
N GLU A 59 5.20 10.17 -14.04
CA GLU A 59 3.93 10.49 -14.70
C GLU A 59 2.77 10.75 -13.72
N GLY A 60 3.05 11.28 -12.53
CA GLY A 60 2.02 11.66 -11.55
C GLY A 60 1.37 10.50 -10.82
N ARG A 61 1.90 9.29 -11.00
CA ARG A 61 1.51 8.11 -10.23
C ARG A 61 1.99 8.23 -8.79
N SER A 62 1.28 7.63 -7.85
CA SER A 62 1.69 7.59 -6.44
C SER A 62 1.46 6.24 -5.80
N CYS A 63 2.33 5.88 -4.87
CA CYS A 63 2.21 4.67 -4.08
C CYS A 63 2.30 5.06 -2.61
N PHE A 64 1.24 4.77 -1.86
CA PHE A 64 1.27 4.81 -0.42
C PHE A 64 1.49 3.40 0.09
N PHE A 65 2.34 3.25 1.09
CA PHE A 65 2.56 1.97 1.74
C PHE A 65 2.24 2.09 3.22
N ILE A 66 1.62 1.06 3.77
CA ILE A 66 1.36 0.93 5.20
C ILE A 66 2.07 -0.33 5.67
N GLN A 67 3.08 -0.16 6.50
CA GLN A 67 3.81 -1.24 7.13
C GLN A 67 3.08 -1.70 8.40
N THR A 68 2.93 -3.01 8.55
CA THR A 68 2.33 -3.66 9.71
C THR A 68 3.20 -4.79 10.26
N SER A 69 3.14 -5.01 11.57
CA SER A 69 3.87 -6.10 12.25
C SER A 69 3.41 -7.50 11.83
N LYS A 70 2.17 -7.64 11.37
CA LYS A 70 1.52 -8.88 10.94
C LYS A 70 0.68 -8.66 9.69
N PRO A 71 0.30 -9.73 8.95
CA PRO A 71 -0.69 -9.62 7.90
C PRO A 71 -1.98 -9.00 8.44
N VAL A 72 -2.57 -8.07 7.69
CA VAL A 72 -3.73 -7.29 8.11
C VAL A 72 -4.90 -7.53 7.17
N GLU A 73 -6.10 -7.63 7.73
CA GLU A 73 -7.32 -7.62 6.94
C GLU A 73 -7.70 -6.17 6.60
N VAL A 74 -7.89 -5.90 5.31
CA VAL A 74 -8.23 -4.57 4.81
C VAL A 74 -9.62 -4.53 4.18
N ALA A 75 -10.35 -3.45 4.43
CA ALA A 75 -11.58 -3.10 3.75
C ALA A 75 -11.47 -1.69 3.17
N THR A 76 -12.21 -1.42 2.10
CA THR A 76 -12.15 -0.13 1.40
C THR A 76 -13.49 0.57 1.39
N LYS A 77 -13.44 1.90 1.40
CA LYS A 77 -14.62 2.74 1.18
C LYS A 77 -14.22 3.93 0.31
N LYS A 78 -14.97 4.16 -0.75
CA LYS A 78 -14.80 5.33 -1.63
C LYS A 78 -16.01 6.24 -1.52
N SER A 79 -15.75 7.55 -1.51
CA SER A 79 -16.74 8.63 -1.53
C SER A 79 -16.17 9.81 -2.32
N ALA A 80 -17.00 10.80 -2.65
CA ALA A 80 -16.54 11.97 -3.40
C ALA A 80 -15.33 12.64 -2.71
N GLY A 81 -14.22 12.77 -3.44
CA GLY A 81 -12.97 13.38 -2.95
C GLY A 81 -12.25 12.61 -1.84
N ARG A 82 -12.63 11.36 -1.55
CA ARG A 82 -12.10 10.62 -0.40
C ARG A 82 -12.08 9.12 -0.61
N PHE A 83 -10.95 8.50 -0.30
CA PHE A 83 -10.80 7.05 -0.22
C PHE A 83 -10.35 6.65 1.18
N GLU A 84 -10.84 5.54 1.70
CA GLU A 84 -10.51 5.03 3.02
C GLU A 84 -10.07 3.57 2.93
N LEU A 85 -8.91 3.28 3.50
CA LEU A 85 -8.42 1.92 3.73
C LEU A 85 -8.55 1.62 5.24
N VAL A 86 -9.49 0.75 5.59
CA VAL A 86 -9.72 0.30 6.97
C VAL A 86 -8.89 -0.95 7.23
N MET A 87 -8.01 -0.88 8.22
CA MET A 87 -7.22 -1.99 8.75
C MET A 87 -7.89 -2.50 10.02
N ARG A 88 -8.37 -3.75 9.98
CA ARG A 88 -9.13 -4.34 11.09
C ARG A 88 -8.21 -4.76 12.23
N LYS A 89 -8.69 -4.64 13.47
CA LYS A 89 -7.98 -5.14 14.67
C LYS A 89 -6.53 -4.65 14.77
N THR A 90 -6.29 -3.43 14.32
CA THR A 90 -4.96 -2.83 14.17
C THR A 90 -4.83 -1.67 15.14
N GLN A 91 -3.66 -1.51 15.74
CA GLN A 91 -3.30 -0.36 16.57
C GLN A 91 -2.13 0.39 15.94
N VAL A 92 -1.94 1.66 16.28
CA VAL A 92 -0.79 2.43 15.78
C VAL A 92 0.34 2.34 16.79
N PHE A 93 1.53 1.93 16.33
CA PHE A 93 2.67 1.71 17.21
C PHE A 93 3.25 3.01 17.76
N LEU A 94 3.56 3.98 16.88
CA LEU A 94 4.14 5.26 17.26
C LEU A 94 3.18 6.40 16.95
N SER A 95 3.06 7.36 17.88
CA SER A 95 2.19 8.53 17.71
C SER A 95 2.56 9.37 16.48
N ASN A 96 3.82 9.34 16.05
CA ASN A 96 4.27 10.03 14.84
C ASN A 96 3.57 9.53 13.57
N SER A 97 3.12 8.27 13.54
CA SER A 97 2.40 7.68 12.41
C SER A 97 1.02 8.31 12.18
N TYR A 98 0.49 9.08 13.15
CA TYR A 98 -0.72 9.89 12.95
C TYR A 98 -0.46 11.21 12.21
N ARG A 99 0.80 11.63 12.02
CA ARG A 99 1.09 12.85 11.27
C ARG A 99 0.66 12.68 9.81
N PRO A 100 -0.02 13.67 9.22
CA PRO A 100 -0.42 13.61 7.81
C PRO A 100 0.79 13.50 6.88
N LEU A 101 0.65 12.69 5.84
CA LEU A 101 1.50 12.72 4.65
C LEU A 101 0.92 13.79 3.73
N GLU A 102 1.54 14.97 3.71
CA GLU A 102 1.15 16.08 2.85
C GLU A 102 1.68 15.87 1.43
N THR A 103 0.79 15.56 0.49
CA THR A 103 1.16 15.31 -0.92
C THR A 103 0.63 16.38 -1.88
N GLN A 104 0.07 17.47 -1.35
CA GLN A 104 -0.61 18.50 -2.13
C GLN A 104 0.31 19.25 -3.13
N TYR A 105 1.62 19.29 -2.87
CA TYR A 105 2.57 19.94 -3.77
C TYR A 105 3.12 19.02 -4.86
N PHE A 106 2.77 17.73 -4.81
CA PHE A 106 3.13 16.76 -5.85
C PHE A 106 2.00 16.66 -6.86
N SER A 107 2.35 16.36 -8.11
CA SER A 107 1.40 16.13 -9.21
C SER A 107 0.76 14.74 -9.12
N THR A 108 0.10 14.43 -7.99
CA THR A 108 -0.55 13.13 -7.74
C THR A 108 -2.05 13.30 -7.46
N PRO A 109 -2.86 12.23 -7.60
CA PRO A 109 -4.30 12.25 -7.29
C PRO A 109 -4.66 12.58 -5.84
N VAL A 110 -3.73 12.35 -4.91
CA VAL A 110 -3.94 12.48 -3.46
C VAL A 110 -3.31 13.79 -2.98
N THR A 111 -4.06 14.56 -2.19
CA THR A 111 -3.58 15.82 -1.59
C THR A 111 -3.01 15.58 -0.19
N ARG A 112 -3.59 14.65 0.55
CA ARG A 112 -3.18 14.30 1.90
C ARG A 112 -3.57 12.86 2.20
N ALA A 113 -2.73 12.16 2.95
CA ALA A 113 -3.08 10.88 3.52
C ALA A 113 -2.85 10.90 5.05
N THR A 114 -3.79 10.38 5.84
CA THR A 114 -3.75 10.48 7.30
C THR A 114 -4.23 9.20 7.96
N VAL A 115 -3.44 8.70 8.92
CA VAL A 115 -3.84 7.59 9.79
C VAL A 115 -4.76 8.13 10.87
N GLN A 116 -5.87 7.43 11.14
CA GLN A 116 -6.82 7.76 12.22
C GLN A 116 -7.30 6.48 12.91
N GLN A 117 -7.63 6.57 14.19
CA GLN A 117 -8.36 5.49 14.86
C GLN A 117 -9.82 5.46 14.41
N ARG A 118 -10.38 4.26 14.24
CA ARG A 118 -11.78 4.03 13.89
C ARG A 118 -12.39 3.08 14.92
N GLY A 119 -13.21 3.65 15.80
CA GLY A 119 -13.76 2.89 16.92
C GLY A 119 -12.65 2.43 17.87
N GLN A 120 -12.86 1.28 18.52
CA GLN A 120 -11.92 0.78 19.54
C GLN A 120 -10.72 0.01 18.97
N ASN A 121 -10.90 -0.67 17.83
CA ASN A 121 -9.97 -1.70 17.38
C ASN A 121 -9.51 -1.55 15.92
N ASP A 122 -10.00 -0.57 15.17
CA ASP A 122 -9.61 -0.41 13.77
C ASP A 122 -8.79 0.86 13.59
N VAL A 123 -7.92 0.83 12.59
CA VAL A 123 -7.21 2.02 12.09
C VAL A 123 -7.64 2.25 10.66
N VAL A 124 -7.82 3.51 10.28
CA VAL A 124 -8.14 3.90 8.91
C VAL A 124 -7.03 4.78 8.36
N MET A 125 -6.52 4.44 7.19
CA MET A 125 -5.76 5.38 6.36
C MET A 125 -6.77 6.11 5.48
N VAL A 126 -6.92 7.41 5.73
CA VAL A 126 -7.79 8.30 4.97
C VAL A 126 -6.98 8.99 3.90
N PHE A 127 -7.45 8.95 2.67
CA PHE A 127 -6.85 9.63 1.53
C PHE A 127 -7.82 10.73 1.08
N GLU A 128 -7.38 11.99 1.21
CA GLU A 128 -8.04 13.15 0.62
C GLU A 128 -7.56 13.30 -0.82
N MET A 129 -8.50 13.39 -1.76
CA MET A 129 -8.21 13.24 -3.19
C MET A 129 -8.67 14.49 -3.95
N ARG A 130 -7.81 14.98 -4.85
CA ARG A 130 -8.19 15.99 -5.86
C ARG A 130 -8.77 15.36 -7.11
N ASP A 131 -8.33 14.15 -7.43
CA ASP A 131 -8.80 13.39 -8.59
C ASP A 131 -9.61 12.20 -8.15
N ASP A 132 -10.80 12.04 -8.73
CA ASP A 132 -11.67 10.89 -8.46
C ASP A 132 -11.19 9.65 -9.22
N VAL A 133 -10.15 9.01 -8.69
CA VAL A 133 -9.59 7.75 -9.20
C VAL A 133 -9.79 6.63 -8.19
N THR A 134 -9.82 5.37 -8.64
CA THR A 134 -9.90 4.21 -7.76
C THR A 134 -8.52 3.57 -7.66
N PRO A 135 -7.91 3.46 -6.47
CA PRO A 135 -6.57 2.89 -6.36
C PRO A 135 -6.56 1.37 -6.53
N THR A 136 -5.40 0.84 -6.90
CA THR A 136 -5.11 -0.60 -6.80
C THR A 136 -4.49 -0.91 -5.44
N ILE A 137 -4.87 -2.04 -4.84
CA ILE A 137 -4.38 -2.45 -3.51
C ILE A 137 -3.64 -3.76 -3.63
N LYS A 138 -2.45 -3.84 -3.03
CA LYS A 138 -1.63 -5.04 -2.98
C LYS A 138 -1.12 -5.26 -1.56
N GLN A 139 -0.96 -6.52 -1.17
CA GLN A 139 -0.36 -6.88 0.11
C GLN A 139 0.83 -7.78 -0.12
N GLU A 140 1.95 -7.48 0.53
CA GLU A 140 3.19 -8.25 0.38
C GLU A 140 3.91 -8.39 1.73
N LYS A 141 4.67 -9.48 1.89
CA LYS A 141 5.57 -9.66 3.02
C LYS A 141 6.95 -9.12 2.64
N GLY A 142 7.47 -8.19 3.43
CA GLY A 142 8.81 -7.64 3.25
C GLY A 142 9.89 -8.62 3.70
N LYS A 143 11.11 -8.42 3.17
CA LYS A 143 12.30 -9.19 3.56
C LYS A 143 12.76 -8.87 4.99
N ASP A 144 12.35 -7.71 5.49
CA ASP A 144 12.54 -7.20 6.85
C ASP A 144 11.64 -7.89 7.90
N GLY A 145 10.78 -8.83 7.49
CA GLY A 145 9.86 -9.56 8.37
C GLY A 145 8.54 -8.84 8.62
N PHE A 146 8.37 -7.61 8.13
CA PHE A 146 7.12 -6.86 8.21
C PHE A 146 6.20 -7.17 7.04
N ASN A 147 4.97 -6.68 7.13
CA ASN A 147 3.95 -6.83 6.09
C ASN A 147 3.58 -5.44 5.57
N TYR A 148 3.20 -5.37 4.31
CA TYR A 148 2.97 -4.11 3.64
C TYR A 148 1.63 -4.14 2.91
N VAL A 149 0.85 -3.08 3.07
CA VAL A 149 -0.30 -2.77 2.21
C VAL A 149 0.08 -1.61 1.30
N PHE A 150 0.11 -1.85 0.00
CA PHE A 150 0.35 -0.84 -1.02
C PHE A 150 -0.99 -0.34 -1.57
N VAL A 151 -1.12 0.98 -1.67
CA VAL A 151 -2.26 1.68 -2.28
C VAL A 151 -1.70 2.54 -3.40
N GLU A 152 -1.88 2.07 -4.63
CA GLU A 152 -1.34 2.68 -5.84
C GLU A 152 -2.44 3.51 -6.54
N PHE A 153 -2.16 4.80 -6.75
CA PHE A 153 -3.04 5.72 -7.47
C PHE A 153 -2.37 6.11 -8.79
N ASP A 154 -3.06 5.83 -9.89
CA ASP A 154 -2.71 6.35 -11.21
C ASP A 154 -3.39 7.71 -11.42
N PRO A 155 -2.77 8.65 -12.17
CA PRO A 155 -3.40 9.91 -12.51
C PRO A 155 -4.70 9.68 -13.30
N ARG A 156 -5.56 10.71 -13.35
CA ARG A 156 -6.71 10.67 -14.26
C ARG A 156 -6.17 10.49 -15.70
N PRO A 157 -6.74 9.57 -16.50
CA PRO A 157 -6.39 9.40 -17.90
C PRO A 157 -6.69 10.66 -18.73
#